data_AF-A0A930SXH1-F1
#
_entry.id   AF-A0A930SXH1-F1
#
_cell.length_a   1.000
_cell.length_b   1.000
_cell.length_c   1.000
_cell.angle_alpha   90.00
_cell.angle_beta   90.00
_cell.angle_gamma   90.00
#
_symmetry.space_group_name_H-M   'P 1'
#
loop_
_entity.id
_entity.type
_entity.pdbx_description
1 polymer ?
#
loop_
_entity_poly.entity_id
_entity_poly.type
_entity_poly.pdbx_seq_one_letter_code
_entity_poly.pdbx_strand_id
1 'polypeptide(L)'
;MRLSYASLFPEKVKQAWCKRKRLGKQNDYGLPAGDYCLYDLYPLSGIAEPDIYFVIEFRKTQTLSATLRCLLYKDKAEVLISPEHLQSEQAPALCQLTQDLLNDDASLRRMLHQRKREVQIACQAVAQATETPESRLLSETAIRKLAGTLELALQAAEPAAFEAQLDHLLADLRQALLQSFQRQQD
;
A
#
# COMPACT_ATOMS: atom_id res chain seq x y z
N MET A 1 -14.60 -10.13 -16.26
CA MET A 1 -13.36 -10.76 -15.77
C MET A 1 -13.05 -10.12 -14.41
N ARG A 2 -13.22 -10.82 -13.28
CA ARG A 2 -12.92 -10.27 -11.94
C ARG A 2 -11.40 -10.33 -11.76
N LEU A 3 -10.73 -9.18 -11.76
CA LEU A 3 -9.33 -9.09 -11.32
C LEU A 3 -9.30 -9.45 -9.83
N SER A 4 -8.57 -10.50 -9.45
CA SER A 4 -8.47 -10.88 -8.04
C SER A 4 -7.59 -9.86 -7.31
N TYR A 5 -7.91 -9.54 -6.06
CA TYR A 5 -7.09 -8.65 -5.22
C TYR A 5 -5.62 -9.11 -5.18
N ALA A 6 -5.38 -10.43 -5.14
CA ALA A 6 -4.06 -11.05 -5.22
C ALA A 6 -3.35 -10.89 -6.58
N SER A 7 -4.10 -10.70 -7.68
CA SER A 7 -3.54 -10.40 -9.00
C SER A 7 -3.11 -8.95 -9.16
N LEU A 8 -3.73 -8.04 -8.41
CA LEU A 8 -3.35 -6.63 -8.34
C LEU A 8 -2.19 -6.42 -7.34
N PHE A 9 -2.15 -7.23 -6.29
CA PHE A 9 -1.16 -7.15 -5.22
C PHE A 9 -0.78 -8.56 -4.71
N PRO A 10 0.21 -9.22 -5.35
CA PRO A 10 0.78 -10.45 -4.83
C PRO A 10 1.34 -10.20 -3.43
N GLU A 11 1.23 -11.15 -2.50
CA GLU A 11 1.70 -11.04 -1.10
C GLU A 11 3.18 -10.60 -0.93
N LYS A 12 3.94 -10.59 -2.03
CA LYS A 12 5.24 -9.93 -2.14
C LYS A 12 5.10 -8.56 -2.81
N VAL A 13 4.42 -7.61 -2.16
CA VAL A 13 4.24 -6.22 -2.64
C VAL A 13 5.59 -5.55 -2.99
N LYS A 14 6.68 -5.98 -2.36
CA LYS A 14 8.04 -5.52 -2.68
C LYS A 14 8.61 -6.03 -4.02
N GLN A 15 7.94 -6.91 -4.77
CA GLN A 15 8.53 -7.57 -5.95
C GLN A 15 7.61 -7.65 -7.17
N ALA A 16 6.33 -7.32 -7.04
CA ALA A 16 5.37 -7.48 -8.13
C ALA A 16 5.67 -6.58 -9.34
N TRP A 17 6.40 -5.49 -9.13
CA TRP A 17 6.94 -4.67 -10.20
C TRP A 17 8.25 -4.01 -9.80
N CYS A 18 9.24 -4.16 -10.66
CA CYS A 18 10.57 -3.65 -10.45
C CYS A 18 11.08 -3.11 -11.79
N LYS A 19 11.12 -1.77 -11.95
CA LYS A 19 11.96 -1.17 -13.00
C LYS A 19 13.36 -1.06 -12.44
N ARG A 20 14.32 -1.70 -13.11
CA ARG A 20 15.73 -1.60 -12.74
C ARG A 20 16.43 -0.53 -13.56
N LYS A 21 17.10 0.40 -12.89
CA LYS A 21 18.04 1.35 -13.50
C LYS A 21 19.44 1.06 -12.98
N ARG A 22 20.35 0.73 -13.89
CA ARG A 22 21.77 0.53 -13.56
C ARG A 22 22.52 1.84 -13.75
N LEU A 23 23.26 2.27 -12.74
CA LEU A 23 24.14 3.44 -12.79
C LEU A 23 25.61 3.02 -12.84
N GLY A 24 26.38 3.72 -13.69
CA GLY A 24 27.84 3.60 -13.76
C GLY A 24 28.54 4.37 -12.64
N LYS A 25 29.88 4.22 -12.55
CA LYS A 25 30.72 4.95 -11.57
C LYS A 25 30.70 6.46 -11.77
N GLN A 26 30.59 6.91 -13.01
CA GLN A 26 30.35 8.30 -13.36
C GLN A 26 28.88 8.41 -13.77
N ASN A 27 28.09 9.06 -12.92
CA ASN A 27 26.68 9.36 -13.19
C ASN A 27 26.37 10.76 -12.66
N ASP A 28 25.40 11.42 -13.27
CA ASP A 28 25.07 12.82 -13.01
C ASP A 28 24.37 13.04 -11.65
N TYR A 29 24.01 11.95 -10.96
CA TYR A 29 23.25 11.98 -9.72
C TYR A 29 24.13 11.90 -8.46
N GLY A 30 25.44 11.69 -8.60
CA GLY A 30 26.35 11.47 -7.47
C GLY A 30 26.03 10.22 -6.65
N LEU A 31 25.24 9.29 -7.21
CA LEU A 31 24.78 8.08 -6.55
C LEU A 31 25.80 6.93 -6.71
N PRO A 32 25.91 5.99 -5.76
CA PRO A 32 26.76 4.82 -5.92
C PRO A 32 26.45 4.02 -7.19
N ALA A 33 27.48 3.52 -7.87
CA ALA A 33 27.28 2.66 -9.04
C ALA A 33 26.58 1.35 -8.65
N GLY A 34 25.66 0.87 -9.49
CA GLY A 34 24.99 -0.42 -9.34
C GLY A 34 23.51 -0.37 -9.71
N ASP A 35 22.75 -1.33 -9.20
CA ASP A 35 21.35 -1.54 -9.59
C ASP A 35 20.41 -0.85 -8.59
N TYR A 36 19.60 0.06 -9.11
CA TYR A 36 18.51 0.72 -8.40
C TYR A 36 17.20 0.11 -8.85
N CYS A 37 16.41 -0.35 -7.89
CA CYS A 37 15.13 -0.99 -8.12
C CYS A 37 14.00 -0.04 -7.73
N LEU A 38 13.13 0.29 -8.68
CA LEU A 38 11.94 1.10 -8.46
C LEU A 38 10.74 0.16 -8.33
N TYR A 39 10.08 0.22 -7.19
CA TYR A 39 8.87 -0.53 -6.85
C TYR A 39 7.69 0.42 -6.80
N ASP A 40 6.54 0.03 -7.35
CA ASP A 40 5.31 0.81 -7.22
C ASP A 40 4.50 0.38 -6.00
N LEU A 41 3.84 1.36 -5.41
CA LEU A 41 3.01 1.25 -4.22
C LEU A 41 1.78 2.13 -4.45
N TYR A 42 0.60 1.58 -4.18
CA TYR A 42 -0.64 2.34 -4.20
C TYR A 42 -1.28 2.26 -2.81
N PRO A 43 -1.70 3.38 -2.22
CA PRO A 43 -2.50 3.35 -1.01
C PRO A 43 -3.88 2.79 -1.36
N LEU A 44 -4.26 1.70 -0.69
CA LEU A 44 -5.60 1.12 -0.79
C LEU A 44 -6.46 1.71 0.31
N SER A 45 -6.96 2.91 0.07
CA SER A 45 -8.14 3.46 0.74
C SER A 45 -9.09 3.96 -0.35
N GLY A 46 -10.37 4.14 -0.06
CA GLY A 46 -11.46 4.47 -1.00
C GLY A 46 -11.33 5.79 -1.78
N ILE A 47 -10.16 6.04 -2.36
CA ILE A 47 -9.76 7.21 -3.12
C ILE A 47 -10.10 6.92 -4.59
N ALA A 48 -10.94 7.77 -5.18
CA ALA A 48 -11.33 7.68 -6.59
C ALA A 48 -10.14 7.86 -7.55
N GLU A 49 -9.12 8.61 -7.13
CA GLU A 49 -7.88 8.83 -7.87
C GLU A 49 -6.66 8.53 -6.98
N PRO A 50 -6.19 7.27 -6.94
CA PRO A 50 -5.08 6.90 -6.09
C PRO A 50 -3.80 7.54 -6.60
N ASP A 51 -3.01 8.07 -5.66
CA ASP A 51 -1.64 8.50 -5.91
C ASP A 51 -0.74 7.29 -6.17
N ILE A 52 0.25 7.47 -7.03
CA ILE A 52 1.29 6.46 -7.25
C ILE A 52 2.45 6.78 -6.32
N TYR A 53 2.80 5.86 -5.44
CA TYR A 53 4.02 5.96 -4.66
C TYR A 53 5.07 5.01 -5.24
N PHE A 54 6.31 5.43 -5.26
CA PHE A 54 7.44 4.59 -5.61
C PHE A 54 8.35 4.43 -4.42
N VAL A 55 8.78 3.20 -4.15
CA VAL A 55 9.93 2.95 -3.31
C VAL A 55 11.11 2.60 -4.19
N ILE A 56 12.20 3.32 -4.01
CA ILE A 56 13.44 3.06 -4.72
C ILE A 56 14.38 2.45 -3.72
N GLU A 57 14.99 1.32 -4.06
CA GLU A 57 16.01 0.72 -3.21
C GLU A 57 17.29 0.46 -4.01
N PHE A 58 18.41 0.86 -3.42
CA PHE A 58 19.73 0.37 -3.78
C PHE A 58 20.21 -0.56 -2.68
N ARG A 59 20.55 -1.80 -3.03
CA ARG A 59 21.03 -2.80 -2.09
C ARG A 59 22.48 -3.16 -2.40
N LYS A 60 23.40 -2.59 -1.62
CA LYS A 60 24.79 -3.05 -1.52
C LYS A 60 25.18 -3.15 -0.04
N THR A 61 26.35 -2.64 0.33
CA THR A 61 26.83 -2.54 1.71
C THR A 61 25.97 -1.61 2.58
N GLN A 62 25.27 -0.66 1.95
CA GLN A 62 24.27 0.20 2.58
C GLN A 62 22.98 0.15 1.76
N THR A 63 21.84 0.08 2.45
CA THR A 63 20.53 0.23 1.82
C THR A 63 20.25 1.72 1.67
N LEU A 64 20.11 2.19 0.43
CA LEU A 64 19.57 3.53 0.16
C LEU A 64 18.12 3.37 -0.24
N SER A 65 17.22 4.11 0.40
CA SER A 65 15.81 4.09 0.05
C SER A 65 15.18 5.48 0.03
N ALA A 66 14.23 5.67 -0.88
CA ALA A 66 13.38 6.84 -0.92
C ALA A 66 11.97 6.42 -1.30
N THR A 67 10.98 7.04 -0.64
CA THR A 67 9.58 6.90 -1.03
C THR A 67 9.16 8.17 -1.72
N LEU A 68 8.75 8.07 -2.97
CA LEU A 68 8.41 9.20 -3.83
C LEU A 68 6.94 9.14 -4.22
N ARG A 69 6.27 10.27 -4.26
CA ARG A 69 4.94 10.41 -4.84
C ARG A 69 5.08 10.79 -6.31
N CYS A 70 4.37 10.12 -7.20
CA CYS A 70 4.35 10.39 -8.62
C CYS A 70 2.98 10.84 -9.10
N LEU A 71 2.96 12.03 -9.68
CA LEU A 71 1.83 12.61 -10.38
C LEU A 71 2.00 12.37 -11.88
N LEU A 72 1.08 11.62 -12.47
CA LEU A 72 1.10 11.35 -13.90
C LEU A 72 0.22 12.34 -14.67
N TYR A 73 0.81 13.01 -15.64
CA TYR A 73 0.11 13.81 -16.64
C TYR A 73 0.14 13.10 -18.00
N LYS A 74 -0.55 13.66 -19.00
CA LYS A 74 -0.70 13.04 -20.34
C LYS A 74 0.64 12.74 -21.01
N ASP A 75 1.60 13.65 -20.84
CA ASP A 75 2.84 13.75 -21.60
C ASP A 75 4.09 13.76 -20.71
N LYS A 76 3.94 14.07 -19.41
CA LYS A 76 5.02 14.12 -18.42
C LYS A 76 4.62 13.41 -17.12
N ALA A 77 5.61 13.10 -16.30
CA ALA A 77 5.40 12.74 -14.90
C ALA A 77 6.03 13.82 -14.02
N GLU A 78 5.52 14.01 -12.82
CA GLU A 78 6.16 14.81 -11.78
C GLU A 78 6.36 13.92 -10.56
N VAL A 79 7.56 13.95 -10.00
CA VAL A 79 8.00 13.09 -8.92
C VAL A 79 8.40 13.98 -7.76
N LEU A 80 7.78 13.74 -6.62
CA LEU A 80 7.97 14.49 -5.40
C LEU A 80 8.46 13.54 -4.31
N ILE A 81 9.32 14.03 -3.42
CA ILE A 81 9.65 13.27 -2.21
C ILE A 81 8.38 13.19 -1.36
N SER A 82 8.02 11.98 -0.93
CA SER A 82 6.84 11.81 -0.09
C SER A 82 7.07 12.47 1.28
N PRO A 83 6.21 13.42 1.71
CA PRO A 83 6.29 13.99 3.05
C PRO A 83 5.84 13.00 4.14
N GLU A 84 5.06 11.98 3.75
CA GLU A 84 4.45 11.00 4.67
C GLU A 84 5.41 9.87 5.10
N HIS A 85 6.59 9.77 4.48
CA HIS A 85 7.47 8.61 4.63
C HIS A 85 8.87 9.01 5.04
N LEU A 86 9.55 8.15 5.81
CA LEU A 86 10.96 8.32 6.15
C LEU A 86 11.82 8.26 4.89
N GLN A 87 12.78 9.16 4.80
CA GLN A 87 13.65 9.33 3.63
C GLN A 87 15.11 9.13 4.01
N SER A 88 15.89 8.51 3.12
CA SER A 88 17.36 8.58 3.21
C SER A 88 17.86 9.98 2.83
N GLU A 89 19.09 10.30 3.23
CA GLU A 89 19.75 11.55 2.83
C GLU A 89 19.92 11.67 1.31
N GLN A 90 19.93 10.54 0.59
CA GLN A 90 20.06 10.47 -0.86
C GLN A 90 18.72 10.58 -1.59
N ALA A 91 17.61 10.78 -0.87
CA ALA A 91 16.28 10.90 -1.48
C ALA A 91 16.17 11.99 -2.57
N PRO A 92 16.80 13.18 -2.45
CA PRO A 92 16.78 14.18 -3.53
C PRO A 92 17.39 13.67 -4.84
N ALA A 93 18.54 13.00 -4.78
CA ALA A 93 19.19 12.43 -5.96
C ALA A 93 18.37 11.28 -6.56
N LEU A 94 17.78 10.43 -5.71
CA LEU A 94 16.87 9.35 -6.15
C LEU A 94 15.57 9.89 -6.77
N CYS A 95 15.10 11.05 -6.30
CA CYS A 95 13.97 11.76 -6.86
C CYS A 95 14.27 12.24 -8.27
N GLN A 96 15.39 12.94 -8.46
CA GLN A 96 15.81 13.40 -9.78
C GLN A 96 16.04 12.24 -10.75
N LEU A 97 16.69 11.16 -10.31
CA LEU A 97 16.89 9.95 -11.11
C LEU A 97 15.57 9.39 -11.65
N THR A 98 14.56 9.31 -10.79
CA THR A 98 13.23 8.78 -11.14
C THR A 98 12.46 9.72 -12.03
N GLN A 99 12.57 11.02 -11.78
CA GLN A 99 11.98 12.07 -12.60
C GLN A 99 12.49 12.00 -14.05
N ASP A 100 13.80 11.89 -14.24
CA ASP A 100 14.41 11.79 -15.57
C ASP A 100 14.02 10.48 -16.25
N LEU A 101 14.10 9.36 -15.52
CA LEU A 101 13.71 8.05 -16.04
C LEU A 101 12.27 8.04 -16.55
N LEU A 102 11.34 8.66 -15.81
CA LEU A 102 9.95 8.73 -16.20
C LEU A 102 9.73 9.69 -17.36
N ASN A 103 10.46 10.79 -17.46
CA ASN A 103 10.32 11.74 -18.57
C ASN A 103 10.90 11.18 -19.88
N ASP A 104 11.95 10.38 -19.82
CA ASP A 104 12.57 9.76 -20.99
C ASP A 104 11.80 8.53 -21.48
N ASP A 105 11.19 7.76 -20.57
CA ASP A 105 10.52 6.50 -20.90
C ASP A 105 9.00 6.66 -21.07
N ALA A 106 8.57 7.05 -22.26
CA ALA A 106 7.13 7.18 -22.59
C ALA A 106 6.37 5.85 -22.52
N SER A 107 7.05 4.71 -22.60
CA SER A 107 6.43 3.40 -22.42
C SER A 107 6.14 3.13 -20.95
N LEU A 108 7.05 3.52 -20.06
CA LEU A 108 6.91 3.45 -18.62
C LEU A 108 5.75 4.33 -18.13
N ARG A 109 5.64 5.57 -18.62
CA ARG A 109 4.50 6.45 -18.29
C ARG A 109 3.16 5.85 -18.70
N ARG A 110 3.06 5.31 -19.92
CA ARG A 110 1.83 4.65 -20.41
C ARG A 110 1.46 3.44 -19.56
N MET A 111 2.44 2.62 -19.19
CA MET A 111 2.23 1.48 -18.31
C MET A 111 1.71 1.93 -16.93
N LEU A 112 2.33 2.95 -16.33
CA LEU A 112 1.88 3.46 -15.03
C LEU A 112 0.46 4.05 -15.09
N HIS A 113 0.10 4.74 -16.18
CA HIS A 113 -1.28 5.18 -16.43
C HIS A 113 -2.26 4.02 -16.47
N GLN A 114 -1.92 2.94 -17.18
CA GLN A 114 -2.75 1.74 -17.22
C GLN A 114 -2.92 1.12 -15.83
N ARG A 115 -1.83 1.00 -15.06
CA ARG A 115 -1.89 0.42 -13.71
C ARG A 115 -2.68 1.30 -12.75
N LYS A 116 -2.51 2.62 -12.80
CA LYS A 116 -3.33 3.56 -12.02
C LYS A 116 -4.81 3.34 -12.31
N ARG A 117 -5.19 3.13 -13.58
CA ARG A 117 -6.57 2.81 -13.96
C ARG A 117 -7.03 1.45 -13.43
N GLU A 118 -6.19 0.42 -13.47
CA GLU A 118 -6.49 -0.90 -12.89
C GLU A 118 -6.73 -0.81 -11.38
N VAL A 119 -5.90 -0.03 -10.66
CA VAL A 119 -6.07 0.22 -9.22
C VAL A 119 -7.33 1.05 -8.96
N GLN A 120 -7.63 2.07 -9.77
CA GLN A 120 -8.89 2.81 -9.66
C GLN A 120 -10.13 1.91 -9.76
N ILE A 121 -10.14 1.02 -10.75
CA ILE A 121 -11.23 0.04 -10.93
C ILE A 121 -11.33 -0.87 -9.71
N ALA A 122 -10.20 -1.30 -9.15
CA ALA A 122 -10.16 -2.11 -7.94
C ALA A 122 -10.71 -1.35 -6.72
N CYS A 123 -10.28 -0.11 -6.51
CA CYS A 123 -10.78 0.74 -5.43
C CYS A 123 -12.29 1.00 -5.57
N GLN A 124 -12.79 1.22 -6.78
CA GLN A 124 -14.23 1.37 -7.04
C GLN A 124 -14.99 0.08 -6.73
N ALA A 125 -14.46 -1.07 -7.13
CA ALA A 125 -15.06 -2.37 -6.83
C ALA A 125 -15.09 -2.65 -5.32
N VAL A 126 -14.04 -2.27 -4.58
CA VAL A 126 -14.00 -2.35 -3.12
C VAL A 126 -15.02 -1.39 -2.51
N ALA A 127 -15.06 -0.13 -2.96
CA ALA A 127 -15.99 0.88 -2.47
C ALA A 127 -17.46 0.43 -2.63
N GLN A 128 -17.80 -0.14 -3.80
CA GLN A 128 -19.11 -0.71 -4.08
C GLN A 128 -19.39 -1.97 -3.25
N ALA A 129 -18.38 -2.79 -2.95
CA ALA A 129 -18.54 -3.93 -2.06
C ALA A 129 -18.75 -3.49 -0.59
N THR A 130 -18.15 -2.38 -0.17
CA THR A 130 -18.37 -1.75 1.15
C THR A 130 -19.66 -0.93 1.24
N GLU A 131 -20.44 -0.81 0.17
CA GLU A 131 -21.83 -0.31 0.25
C GLU A 131 -22.80 -1.33 0.87
N THR A 132 -22.34 -2.52 1.30
CA THR A 132 -22.97 -3.14 2.47
C THR A 132 -22.56 -2.30 3.67
N PRO A 133 -23.46 -1.52 4.29
CA PRO A 133 -23.07 -0.67 5.41
C PRO A 133 -22.40 -1.58 6.44
N GLU A 134 -21.26 -1.16 6.99
CA GLU A 134 -20.50 -1.93 7.99
C GLU A 134 -21.38 -2.39 9.16
N SER A 135 -22.50 -1.69 9.38
CA SER A 135 -23.62 -2.07 10.25
C SER A 135 -24.31 -3.42 9.93
N ARG A 136 -23.99 -4.07 8.80
CA ARG A 136 -24.47 -5.41 8.41
C ARG A 136 -23.41 -6.51 8.50
N LEU A 137 -22.13 -6.16 8.65
CA LEU A 137 -21.05 -7.17 8.77
C LEU A 137 -21.04 -7.81 10.16
N LEU A 138 -21.47 -7.06 11.18
CA LEU A 138 -21.61 -7.53 12.55
C LEU A 138 -23.05 -7.28 12.97
N SER A 139 -23.70 -8.27 13.56
CA SER A 139 -24.99 -8.04 14.20
C SER A 139 -24.83 -7.07 15.37
N GLU A 140 -25.89 -6.34 15.74
CA GLU A 140 -25.87 -5.49 16.95
C GLU A 140 -25.42 -6.26 18.19
N THR A 141 -25.76 -7.55 18.27
CA THR A 141 -25.31 -8.45 19.33
C THR A 141 -23.80 -8.69 19.31
N ALA A 142 -23.18 -8.87 18.13
CA ALA A 142 -21.73 -9.00 18.01
C ALA A 142 -21.02 -7.69 18.37
N ILE A 143 -21.58 -6.55 17.95
CA ILE A 143 -21.05 -5.22 18.28
C ILE A 143 -21.07 -5.00 19.80
N ARG A 144 -22.19 -5.29 20.49
CA ARG A 144 -22.30 -5.17 21.95
C ARG A 144 -21.33 -6.10 22.68
N LYS A 145 -21.14 -7.33 22.19
CA LYS A 145 -20.19 -8.28 22.77
C LYS A 145 -18.75 -7.77 22.67
N LEU A 146 -18.34 -7.31 21.49
CA LEU A 146 -17.01 -6.75 21.26
C LEU A 146 -16.76 -5.50 22.11
N ALA A 147 -17.75 -4.61 22.22
CA ALA A 147 -17.66 -3.43 23.09
C ALA A 147 -17.45 -3.83 24.56
N GLY A 148 -18.19 -4.83 25.06
CA GLY A 148 -18.01 -5.35 26.42
C GLY A 148 -16.63 -5.97 26.67
N THR A 149 -16.11 -6.75 25.72
CA THR A 149 -14.76 -7.33 25.83
C THR A 149 -13.67 -6.23 25.79
N LEU A 150 -13.87 -5.20 24.98
CA LEU A 150 -12.97 -4.04 24.94
C LEU A 150 -12.99 -3.25 26.26
N GLU A 151 -14.16 -3.05 26.87
CA GLU A 151 -14.27 -2.41 28.18
C GLU A 151 -13.56 -3.22 29.28
N LEU A 152 -13.70 -4.55 29.26
CA LEU A 152 -12.99 -5.44 30.18
C LEU A 152 -11.47 -5.39 29.97
N ALA A 153 -11.01 -5.29 28.72
CA ALA A 153 -9.60 -5.09 28.41
C ALA A 153 -9.11 -3.76 29.00
N LEU A 154 -9.82 -2.66 28.73
CA LEU A 154 -9.44 -1.33 29.23
C LEU A 154 -9.45 -1.21 30.76
N GLN A 155 -10.19 -2.08 31.45
CA GLN A 155 -10.23 -2.17 32.92
C GLN A 155 -9.20 -3.15 33.51
N ALA A 156 -8.46 -3.89 32.67
CA ALA A 156 -7.47 -4.84 33.15
C ALA A 156 -6.30 -4.11 33.84
N ALA A 157 -6.14 -4.38 35.14
CA ALA A 157 -5.06 -3.78 35.94
C ALA A 157 -3.67 -4.37 35.62
N GLU A 158 -3.63 -5.59 35.06
CA GLU A 158 -2.38 -6.28 34.74
C GLU A 158 -2.20 -6.46 33.22
N PRO A 159 -0.98 -6.25 32.69
CA PRO A 159 -0.68 -6.39 31.26
C PRO A 159 -1.04 -7.77 30.68
N ALA A 160 -0.78 -8.85 31.41
CA ALA A 160 -1.11 -10.21 30.96
C ALA A 160 -2.62 -10.43 30.82
N ALA A 161 -3.41 -9.79 31.69
CA ALA A 161 -4.87 -9.82 31.59
C ALA A 161 -5.36 -8.97 30.40
N PHE A 162 -4.74 -7.82 30.15
CA PHE A 162 -5.04 -7.00 28.97
C PHE A 162 -4.79 -7.74 27.66
N GLU A 163 -3.64 -8.38 27.52
CA GLU A 163 -3.29 -9.19 26.34
C GLU A 163 -4.27 -10.34 26.13
N ALA A 164 -4.62 -11.07 27.19
CA ALA A 164 -5.61 -12.14 27.11
C ALA A 164 -6.99 -11.64 26.67
N GLN A 165 -7.42 -10.45 27.10
CA GLN A 165 -8.68 -9.84 26.67
C GLN A 165 -8.62 -9.35 25.22
N LEU A 166 -7.48 -8.84 24.75
CA LEU A 166 -7.28 -8.49 23.34
C LEU A 166 -7.32 -9.72 22.43
N ASP A 167 -6.68 -10.82 22.84
CA ASP A 167 -6.76 -12.09 22.11
C ASP A 167 -8.21 -12.59 22.04
N HIS A 168 -8.96 -12.44 23.13
CA HIS A 168 -10.38 -12.79 23.15
C HIS A 168 -11.22 -11.91 22.22
N LEU A 169 -10.97 -10.59 22.21
CA LEU A 169 -11.61 -9.62 21.31
C LEU A 169 -11.35 -9.98 19.84
N LEU A 170 -10.11 -10.32 19.51
CA LEU A 170 -9.71 -10.71 18.14
C LEU A 170 -10.38 -12.03 17.71
N ALA A 171 -10.45 -13.01 18.63
CA ALA A 171 -11.14 -14.27 18.37
C ALA A 171 -12.64 -14.07 18.12
N ASP A 172 -13.29 -13.26 18.96
CA ASP A 172 -14.71 -12.92 18.83
C ASP A 172 -15.01 -12.17 17.53
N LEU A 173 -14.17 -11.19 17.16
CA LEU A 173 -14.31 -10.44 15.92
C LEU A 173 -14.19 -11.36 14.71
N ARG A 174 -13.18 -12.24 14.72
CA ARG A 174 -12.96 -13.22 13.65
C ARG A 174 -14.15 -14.15 13.49
N GLN A 175 -14.70 -14.66 14.60
CA GLN A 175 -15.85 -15.56 14.56
C GLN A 175 -17.11 -14.84 14.05
N ALA A 176 -17.36 -13.61 14.49
CA ALA A 176 -18.50 -12.82 14.05
C ALA A 176 -18.44 -12.49 12.56
N LEU A 177 -17.25 -12.16 12.04
CA LEU A 177 -17.02 -11.95 10.61
C LEU A 177 -17.21 -13.24 9.81
N LEU A 178 -16.69 -14.38 10.26
CA LEU A 178 -16.89 -15.67 9.58
C LEU A 178 -18.37 -16.03 9.47
N GLN A 179 -19.15 -15.79 10.52
CA GLN A 179 -20.59 -16.05 10.54
C GLN A 179 -21.36 -15.12 9.60
N SER A 180 -20.97 -13.85 9.49
CA SER A 180 -21.64 -12.92 8.58
C SER A 180 -21.32 -13.22 7.11
N PHE A 181 -20.10 -13.65 6.80
CA PHE A 181 -19.74 -14.08 5.45
C PHE A 181 -20.46 -15.37 5.01
N GLN A 182 -20.70 -16.32 5.93
CA GLN A 182 -21.48 -17.52 5.62
C GLN A 182 -22.93 -17.18 5.26
N ARG A 183 -23.56 -16.24 5.97
CA ARG A 183 -24.95 -15.80 5.70
C ARG A 183 -25.14 -15.02 4.41
N GLN A 184 -24.06 -14.52 3.80
CA GLN A 184 -24.13 -13.78 2.54
C GLN A 184 -24.02 -14.70 1.30
N GLN A 185 -23.77 -16.00 1.48
CA GLN A 185 -23.63 -16.98 0.39
C GLN A 185 -24.87 -17.85 0.16
N ASP A 186 -25.87 -17.77 1.07
CA ASP A 186 -27.19 -18.40 0.97
C ASP A 186 -28.24 -17.41 0.43
#